data_AF-A0A1Y6BC66-F1
#
_entry.id   AF-A0A1Y6BC66-F1
#
_cell.length_a   1.000
_cell.length_b   1.000
_cell.length_c   1.000
_cell.angle_alpha   90.00
_cell.angle_beta   90.00
_cell.angle_gamma   90.00
#
_symmetry.space_group_name_H-M   'P 1'
#
loop_
_entity.id
_entity.type
_entity.pdbx_description
1 polymer ?
#
loop_
_entity_poly.entity_id
_entity_poly.type
_entity_poly.pdbx_seq_one_letter_code
_entity_poly.pdbx_strand_id
1 'polypeptide(L)' 'MTLSKPCLETLLDLVEIKLSCIEVWDREDRYELHCLEQARRELQALAAGEAPAGRPAPRRRGRPPLRRPEALQVGAC' A
#
# COMPACT_ATOMS: atom_id res chain seq x y z
N MET A 1 7.06 17.01 -3.10
CA MET A 1 7.50 15.96 -4.05
C MET A 1 6.28 15.57 -4.86
N THR A 2 6.21 15.96 -6.14
CA THR A 2 5.17 15.51 -7.07
C THR A 2 5.73 14.33 -7.87
N LEU A 3 4.91 13.29 -8.08
CA LEU A 3 5.30 12.20 -8.97
C LEU A 3 5.27 12.70 -10.42
N SER A 4 6.22 12.27 -11.25
CA SER A 4 6.15 12.53 -12.69
C SER A 4 5.03 11.71 -13.33
N LYS A 5 4.45 12.22 -14.41
CA LYS A 5 3.37 11.53 -15.15
C LYS A 5 3.77 10.10 -15.57
N PRO A 6 4.97 9.84 -16.14
CA PRO A 6 5.39 8.48 -16.48
C PRO A 6 5.50 7.55 -15.26
N CYS A 7 5.95 8.06 -14.12
CA CYS A 7 5.98 7.27 -12.89
C CYS A 7 4.57 6.91 -12.41
N LEU A 8 3.61 7.83 -12.54
CA LEU A 8 2.23 7.59 -12.17
C LEU A 8 1.55 6.54 -13.06
N GLU A 9 1.76 6.63 -14.38
CA GLU A 9 1.30 5.64 -15.36
C GLU A 9 1.87 4.25 -15.04
N THR A 10 3.18 4.18 -14.78
CA THR A 10 3.83 2.92 -14.37
C THR A 10 3.22 2.35 -13.09
N LEU A 11 2.90 3.20 -12.10
CA LEU A 11 2.28 2.76 -10.85
C LEU A 11 0.84 2.24 -11.07
N LEU A 12 0.08 2.87 -11.96
CA LEU A 12 -1.25 2.40 -12.35
C LEU A 12 -1.16 1.01 -13.00
N ASP A 13 -0.28 0.83 -13.98
CA ASP A 13 -0.07 -0.45 -14.65
C ASP A 13 0.24 -1.56 -13.65
N LEU A 14 1.16 -1.31 -12.71
CA LEU A 14 1.53 -2.29 -11.68
C LEU A 14 0.36 -2.66 -10.76
N VAL A 15 -0.48 -1.69 -10.39
CA VAL A 15 -1.67 -1.94 -9.56
C VAL A 15 -2.72 -2.74 -10.36
N GLU A 16 -2.92 -2.42 -11.63
CA GLU A 16 -3.87 -3.13 -12.50
C GLU A 16 -3.44 -4.57 -12.76
N ILE A 17 -2.16 -4.81 -13.06
CA ILE A 17 -1.59 -6.16 -13.21
C ILE A 17 -1.79 -6.97 -11.93
N LYS A 18 -1.59 -6.36 -10.75
CA LYS A 18 -1.78 -7.07 -9.49
C LYS A 18 -3.26 -7.36 -9.21
N LEU A 19 -4.16 -6.41 -9.53
CA LEU A 19 -5.61 -6.61 -9.41
C LEU A 19 -6.13 -7.68 -10.35
N SER A 20 -5.58 -7.83 -11.56
CA SER A 20 -6.04 -8.85 -12.51
C SER A 20 -5.71 -10.28 -12.08
N CYS A 21 -4.70 -10.45 -11.24
CA CYS A 21 -4.19 -11.76 -10.82
C CYS A 21 -4.48 -12.08 -9.34
N ILE A 22 -5.11 -11.16 -8.59
CA ILE A 22 -5.39 -11.41 -7.17
C ILE A 22 -6.58 -12.37 -7.04
N GLU A 23 -6.37 -13.43 -6.28
CA GLU A 23 -7.41 -14.38 -5.91
C GLU A 23 -7.75 -14.20 -4.44
N VAL A 24 -9.05 -14.21 -4.12
CA VAL A 24 -9.53 -13.95 -2.76
C VAL A 24 -9.85 -15.25 -2.06
N TRP A 25 -8.96 -15.70 -1.18
CA TRP A 25 -9.11 -16.93 -0.42
C TRP A 25 -9.52 -16.66 1.03
N ASP A 26 -8.98 -15.62 1.64
CA ASP A 26 -9.21 -15.30 3.05
C ASP A 26 -9.51 -13.81 3.31
N ARG A 27 -9.56 -13.44 4.60
CA ARG A 27 -9.82 -12.05 5.03
C ARG A 27 -8.64 -11.12 4.71
N GLU A 28 -7.42 -11.64 4.68
CA GLU A 28 -6.24 -10.87 4.35
C GLU A 28 -6.22 -10.53 2.86
N ASP A 29 -6.57 -11.48 1.98
CA ASP A 29 -6.74 -11.23 0.54
C ASP A 29 -7.79 -10.15 0.28
N ARG A 30 -8.93 -10.20 0.98
CA ARG A 30 -9.98 -9.16 0.87
C ARG A 30 -9.47 -7.79 1.27
N TYR A 31 -8.69 -7.73 2.34
CA TYR A 31 -8.07 -6.48 2.77
C TYR A 31 -7.06 -5.96 1.74
N GLU A 32 -6.24 -6.84 1.18
CA GLU A 32 -5.28 -6.50 0.14
C GLU A 32 -5.96 -6.01 -1.14
N LEU A 33 -7.00 -6.70 -1.60
CA LEU A 33 -7.85 -6.28 -2.72
C LEU A 33 -8.38 -4.86 -2.48
N HIS A 34 -8.99 -4.61 -1.33
CA HIS A 34 -9.49 -3.28 -0.96
C HIS A 34 -8.36 -2.23 -0.97
N CYS A 35 -7.20 -2.54 -0.41
CA CYS A 35 -6.05 -1.63 -0.43
C CYS A 35 -5.54 -1.31 -1.84
N LEU A 36 -5.61 -2.27 -2.78
CA LEU A 36 -5.20 -2.08 -4.17
C LEU A 36 -6.24 -1.26 -4.95
N GLU A 37 -7.53 -1.52 -4.75
CA GLU A 37 -8.61 -0.73 -5.34
C GLU A 37 -8.55 0.74 -4.90
N GLN A 38 -8.30 1.00 -3.62
CA GLN A 38 -8.11 2.36 -3.12
C GLN A 38 -6.86 3.01 -3.72
N ALA A 39 -5.74 2.28 -3.76
CA ALA A 39 -4.51 2.79 -4.39
C ALA A 39 -4.73 3.16 -5.87
N ARG A 40 -5.49 2.37 -6.63
CA ARG A 40 -5.87 2.70 -8.01
C ARG A 40 -6.65 4.02 -8.08
N ARG A 41 -7.66 4.19 -7.22
CA ARG A 41 -8.48 5.42 -7.17
C ARG A 41 -7.64 6.64 -6.82
N GLU A 42 -6.75 6.53 -5.83
CA GLU A 42 -5.84 7.61 -5.43
C GLU A 42 -4.89 7.99 -6.57
N LEU A 43 -4.31 7.00 -7.26
CA LEU A 43 -3.43 7.25 -8.40
C LEU A 43 -4.18 7.90 -9.56
N GLN A 44 -5.43 7.50 -9.84
CA GLN A 44 -6.27 8.13 -10.86
C GLN A 44 -6.62 9.57 -10.48
N ALA A 45 -6.96 9.84 -9.22
CA ALA A 45 -7.20 11.19 -8.72
C ALA A 45 -5.94 12.07 -8.87
N LEU A 46 -4.78 11.54 -8.50
CA LEU A 46 -3.49 12.22 -8.70
C LEU A 46 -3.19 12.46 -10.19
N ALA A 47 -3.57 11.55 -11.09
CA ALA A 47 -3.45 11.73 -12.54
C ALA A 47 -4.31 12.89 -13.05
N ALA A 48 -5.50 13.04 -12.46
CA ALA A 48 -6.47 14.09 -12.77
C ALA A 48 -6.13 15.43 -12.09
N GLY A 49 -5.15 15.47 -11.18
CA GLY A 49 -4.81 16.66 -10.40
C GLY A 49 -5.72 16.90 -9.19
N GLU A 50 -6.46 15.88 -8.76
CA GLU A 50 -7.36 15.91 -7.61
C GLU A 50 -6.63 15.49 -6.31
N ALA A 51 -7.12 15.96 -5.16
CA ALA A 51 -6.57 15.58 -3.87
C ALA A 51 -6.99 14.14 -3.51
N PRO A 52 -6.04 13.23 -3.18
CA PRO A 52 -6.38 11.86 -2.82
C PRO A 52 -7.09 11.79 -1.48
N ALA A 53 -8.16 11.00 -1.39
CA ALA A 53 -8.82 10.67 -0.13
C ALA A 53 -7.92 9.75 0.72
N GLY A 54 -7.86 9.98 2.03
CA GLY A 54 -6.90 9.33 2.93
C GLY A 54 -6.95 7.78 2.93
N ARG A 55 -5.77 7.16 2.95
CA ARG A 55 -5.56 5.71 2.78
C ARG A 55 -5.33 4.95 4.09
N PRO A 56 -5.95 3.77 4.31
CA PRO A 56 -5.47 2.80 5.29
C PRO A 56 -4.19 2.08 4.81
N ALA A 57 -3.15 2.07 5.64
CA ALA A 57 -1.85 1.50 5.27
C ALA A 57 -1.95 0.00 4.91
N PRO A 58 -1.34 -0.44 3.79
CA PRO A 58 -1.34 -1.84 3.41
C PRO A 58 -0.55 -2.67 4.42
N ARG A 59 -1.13 -3.78 4.90
CA ARG A 59 -0.41 -4.81 5.64
C ARG A 59 0.31 -5.66 4.60
N ARG A 60 1.64 -5.55 4.53
CA ARG A 60 2.44 -6.30 3.56
C ARG A 60 2.46 -7.77 3.96
N ARG A 61 1.82 -8.64 3.17
CA ARG A 61 2.04 -10.09 3.26
C ARG A 61 3.54 -10.39 3.18
N GLY A 62 4.02 -11.19 4.14
CA GLY A 62 5.40 -11.67 4.15
C GLY A 62 6.48 -10.70 4.65
N ARG A 63 6.16 -9.45 5.04
CA ARG A 63 7.13 -8.64 5.79
C ARG A 63 6.93 -8.94 7.28
N PRO A 64 7.81 -9.72 7.94
CA PRO A 64 7.76 -9.83 9.39
C PRO A 64 7.81 -8.41 9.96
N PRO A 65 7.09 -8.12 11.06
CA PRO A 65 7.27 -6.85 11.74
C PRO A 65 8.76 -6.72 12.00
N LEU A 66 9.38 -5.64 11.49
CA LEU A 66 10.69 -5.23 11.99
C LEU A 66 10.48 -5.12 13.50
N ARG A 67 10.97 -6.12 14.25
CA ARG A 67 11.03 -6.04 15.72
C ARG A 67 11.66 -4.68 15.97
N ARG A 68 10.89 -3.76 16.56
CA ARG A 68 11.49 -2.57 17.17
C ARG A 68 12.60 -3.14 18.05
N PRO A 69 13.86 -2.68 17.93
CA PRO A 69 14.83 -3.02 18.97
C PRO A 69 14.19 -2.53 20.26
N GLU A 70 13.75 -3.48 21.10
CA GLU A 70 13.34 -3.19 22.46
C GLU A 70 14.47 -2.35 23.02
N ALA A 71 14.11 -1.11 23.40
CA ALA A 71 14.99 -0.26 24.13
C ALA A 71 15.56 -1.10 25.26
N LEU A 72 16.87 -1.32 25.17
CA LEU A 72 17.74 -1.86 26.19
C LEU A 72 17.29 -1.25 27.52
N GLN A 73 16.47 -1.97 28.28
CA GLN A 73 16.12 -1.59 29.63
C GLN A 73 17.35 -1.99 30.44
N VAL A 74 18.34 -1.11 30.41
CA VAL A 74 19.53 -1.18 31.24
C VAL A 74 19.02 -1.17 32.67
N GLY A 75 19.32 -2.23 33.40
CA GLY A 75 18.94 -2.35 34.80
C GLY A 75 19.48 -1.19 35.63
N ALA A 76 18.70 -0.81 36.62
CA ALA A 76 19.21 -0.24 37.85
C ALA A 76 18.38 -0.87 38.97
N CYS A 77 18.95 -1.91 39.57
CA CYS A 77 18.68 -2.25 40.96
C CYS A 77 19.27 -1.18 41.87
#